data_AF-A0A3B3QNY5-F1
#
_entry.id   AF-A0A3B3QNY5-F1
#
_cell.length_a   1.000
_cell.length_b   1.000
_cell.length_c   1.000
_cell.angle_alpha   90.00
_cell.angle_beta   90.00
_cell.angle_gamma   90.00
#
_symmetry.space_group_name_H-M   'P 1'
#
loop_
_entity.id
_entity.type
_entity.pdbx_description
1 polymer ?
#
loop_
_entity_poly.entity_id
_entity_poly.type
_entity_poly.pdbx_seq_one_letter_code
_entity_poly.pdbx_strand_id
1 'polypeptide(L)'
;LETAFGTTENATDLMFKLRNTFQLEGEKLSAYLLRVDKMLHSVFQKGGIRLGDMDITRIEQVARGSLPHDLVALRVRMTYRLKPAPTFTELLRDVREEEDMILERPGATHAAASSMVLPVECTTVSAAPRPVSASAEKDRCHVLRMLLPA
;
A
#
# COMPACT_ATOMS: atom_id res chain seq x y z
N LEU A 1 38.55 2.86 -8.28
CA LEU A 1 38.43 2.43 -9.70
C LEU A 1 37.15 2.94 -10.37
N GLU A 2 36.09 3.30 -9.65
CA GLU A 2 34.87 3.86 -10.26
C GLU A 2 35.05 5.26 -10.87
N THR A 3 36.07 6.01 -10.45
CA THR A 3 36.33 7.38 -10.92
C THR A 3 37.14 7.45 -12.23
N ALA A 4 37.58 6.32 -12.80
CA ALA A 4 38.45 6.30 -13.98
C ALA A 4 37.78 5.80 -15.28
N PHE A 5 36.63 5.10 -15.21
CA PHE A 5 36.02 4.45 -16.39
C PHE A 5 34.50 4.67 -16.56
N GLY A 6 33.86 5.44 -15.67
CA GLY A 6 32.40 5.60 -15.69
C GLY A 6 31.66 4.30 -15.35
N THR A 7 30.39 4.41 -14.98
CA THR A 7 29.55 3.23 -14.82
C THR A 7 29.37 2.55 -16.18
N THR A 8 29.73 1.27 -16.29
CA THR A 8 29.55 0.46 -17.51
C THR A 8 28.08 0.12 -17.81
N GLU A 9 27.17 0.59 -16.96
CA GLU A 9 25.76 0.23 -17.00
C GLU A 9 25.09 0.86 -18.21
N ASN A 10 24.55 -0.01 -19.05
CA ASN A 10 23.74 0.40 -20.19
C ASN A 10 22.28 0.62 -19.77
N ALA A 11 21.46 1.12 -20.69
CA ALA A 11 20.04 1.37 -20.43
C ALA A 11 19.26 0.14 -19.96
N THR A 12 19.59 -1.05 -20.47
CA THR A 12 18.96 -2.33 -20.10
C THR A 12 19.30 -2.72 -18.67
N ASP A 13 20.57 -2.57 -18.26
CA ASP A 13 21.02 -2.86 -16.89
C ASP A 13 20.30 -1.95 -15.89
N LEU A 14 20.21 -0.65 -16.20
CA LEU A 14 19.52 0.33 -15.38
C LEU A 14 18.00 0.05 -15.30
N MET A 15 17.38 -0.34 -16.42
CA MET A 15 15.97 -0.73 -16.46
C MET A 15 15.74 -1.99 -15.61
N PHE A 16 16.64 -2.98 -15.68
CA PHE A 16 16.58 -4.16 -14.84
C PHE A 16 16.69 -3.81 -13.36
N LYS A 17 17.62 -2.92 -12.98
CA LYS A 17 17.73 -2.44 -11.60
C LYS A 17 16.49 -1.71 -11.12
N LEU A 18 15.95 -0.79 -11.94
CA LEU A 18 14.70 -0.09 -11.65
C LEU A 18 13.58 -1.11 -11.36
N ARG A 19 13.47 -2.13 -12.22
CA ARG A 19 12.47 -3.18 -12.06
C ARG A 19 12.70 -4.09 -10.84
N ASN A 20 13.89 -4.11 -10.26
CA ASN A 20 14.19 -4.86 -9.04
C ASN A 20 14.30 -3.96 -7.80
N THR A 21 13.84 -2.71 -7.89
CA THR A 21 13.84 -1.79 -6.75
C THR A 21 12.50 -1.85 -6.04
N PHE A 22 12.51 -2.29 -4.78
CA PHE A 22 11.35 -2.40 -3.92
C PHE A 22 11.45 -1.41 -2.76
N GLN A 23 10.28 -1.02 -2.23
CA GLN A 23 10.18 -0.27 -1.00
C GLN A 23 10.73 -1.13 0.15
N LEU A 24 11.55 -0.54 1.00
CA LEU A 24 12.12 -1.21 2.15
C LEU A 24 11.15 -1.19 3.33
N GLU A 25 11.25 -2.16 4.23
CA GLU A 25 10.49 -2.15 5.49
C GLU A 25 10.78 -0.86 6.28
N GLY A 26 9.71 -0.17 6.71
CA GLY A 26 9.79 1.11 7.42
C GLY A 26 10.14 2.33 6.55
N GLU A 27 10.36 2.15 5.24
CA GLU A 27 10.57 3.27 4.32
C GLU A 27 9.24 3.95 3.98
N LYS A 28 9.18 5.28 4.10
CA LYS A 28 8.05 6.07 3.58
C LYS A 28 7.90 5.92 2.07
N LEU A 29 6.67 5.90 1.57
CA LEU A 29 6.41 5.77 0.14
C LEU A 29 7.02 6.94 -0.65
N SER A 30 7.02 8.15 -0.10
CA SER A 30 7.66 9.33 -0.69
C SER A 30 9.17 9.15 -0.87
N ALA A 31 9.84 8.51 0.09
CA ALA A 31 11.27 8.20 -0.01
C ALA A 31 11.54 7.14 -1.09
N TYR A 32 10.72 6.08 -1.14
CA TYR A 32 10.79 5.07 -2.20
C TYR A 32 10.58 5.69 -3.59
N LEU A 33 9.56 6.54 -3.73
CA LEU A 33 9.24 7.24 -4.97
C LEU A 33 10.41 8.09 -5.48
N LEU A 34 11.12 8.79 -4.58
CA LEU A 34 12.32 9.55 -4.94
C LEU A 34 13.46 8.67 -5.45
N ARG A 35 13.64 7.47 -4.87
CA ARG A 35 14.63 6.50 -5.38
C ARG A 35 14.25 6.01 -6.77
N VAL A 36 12.99 5.64 -6.96
CA VAL A 36 12.44 5.23 -8.26
C VAL A 36 12.67 6.32 -9.31
N ASP A 37 12.34 7.57 -8.99
CA ASP A 37 12.48 8.69 -9.92
C ASP A 37 13.93 8.96 -10.31
N LYS A 38 14.87 8.91 -9.35
CA LYS A 38 16.31 9.04 -9.61
C LYS A 38 16.82 7.95 -10.57
N MET A 39 16.36 6.71 -10.38
CA MET A 39 16.74 5.59 -11.25
C MET A 39 16.12 5.74 -12.63
N LEU A 40 14.87 6.19 -12.71
CA LEU A 40 14.17 6.42 -13.97
C LEU A 40 14.85 7.51 -14.81
N HIS A 41 15.35 8.58 -14.19
CA HIS A 41 16.16 9.59 -14.87
C HIS A 41 17.46 9.02 -15.43
N SER A 42 18.09 8.10 -14.71
CA SER A 42 19.32 7.43 -15.18
C SER A 42 19.03 6.56 -16.41
N VAL A 43 17.90 5.85 -16.42
CA VAL A 43 17.41 5.09 -17.58
C VAL A 43 17.12 6.01 -18.76
N PHE A 44 16.45 7.15 -18.52
CA PHE A 44 16.13 8.16 -19.54
C PHE A 44 17.39 8.74 -20.19
N GLN A 45 18.38 9.13 -19.38
CA GLN A 45 19.65 9.68 -19.88
C GLN A 45 20.43 8.71 -20.77
N LYS A 46 20.24 7.39 -20.60
CA LYS A 46 20.84 6.35 -21.43
C LYS A 46 19.95 5.93 -22.61
N GLY A 47 18.79 6.58 -22.81
CA GLY A 47 17.86 6.27 -23.89
C GLY A 47 17.01 5.02 -23.67
N GLY A 48 16.89 4.52 -22.43
CA GLY A 48 16.12 3.32 -22.12
C GLY A 48 14.61 3.53 -22.01
N ILE A 49 14.15 4.78 -22.02
CA ILE A 49 12.74 5.18 -21.95
C ILE A 49 12.56 6.54 -22.63
N ARG A 50 11.37 6.80 -23.19
CA ARG A 50 11.01 8.12 -23.73
C ARG A 50 10.47 9.01 -22.62
N LEU A 51 10.66 10.32 -22.76
CA LEU A 51 10.16 11.31 -21.79
C LEU A 51 8.65 11.17 -21.53
N GLY A 52 7.86 10.95 -22.59
CA GLY A 52 6.40 10.79 -22.48
C GLY A 52 5.94 9.52 -21.74
N ASP A 53 6.82 8.54 -21.54
CA ASP A 53 6.49 7.29 -20.85
C ASP A 53 6.96 7.33 -19.36
N MET A 54 7.63 8.39 -18.93
CA MET A 54 8.22 8.48 -17.58
C MET A 54 7.16 8.44 -16.49
N ASP A 55 6.09 9.21 -16.63
CA ASP A 55 5.03 9.27 -15.62
C ASP A 55 4.28 7.94 -15.49
N ILE A 56 4.00 7.29 -16.61
CA ILE A 56 3.38 5.96 -16.65
C ILE A 56 4.30 4.91 -16.00
N THR A 57 5.58 4.88 -16.37
CA THR A 57 6.53 3.92 -15.81
C THR A 57 6.73 4.15 -14.30
N ARG A 58 6.68 5.40 -13.85
CA ARG A 58 6.78 5.74 -12.43
C ARG A 58 5.59 5.19 -11.66
N ILE A 59 4.36 5.42 -12.11
CA ILE A 59 3.17 4.93 -11.40
C ILE A 59 3.09 3.40 -11.41
N GLU A 60 3.46 2.75 -12.52
CA GLU A 60 3.53 1.28 -12.61
C GLU A 60 4.58 0.70 -11.65
N GLN A 61 5.75 1.34 -11.56
CA GLN A 61 6.80 0.91 -10.65
C GLN A 61 6.39 1.09 -9.19
N VAL A 62 5.72 2.20 -8.84
CA VAL A 62 5.18 2.41 -7.49
C VAL A 62 4.14 1.34 -7.17
N ALA A 63 3.20 1.09 -8.08
CA ALA A 63 2.12 0.12 -7.87
C ALA A 63 2.66 -1.30 -7.62
N ARG A 64 3.73 -1.69 -8.35
CA ARG A 64 4.34 -3.03 -8.25
C ARG A 64 5.37 -3.16 -7.13
N GLY A 65 6.17 -2.13 -6.89
CA GLY A 65 7.36 -2.20 -6.05
C GLY A 65 7.19 -1.68 -4.64
N SER A 66 6.08 -1.01 -4.32
CA SER A 66 5.71 -0.66 -2.95
C SER A 66 5.38 -1.89 -2.10
N LEU A 67 5.45 -1.76 -0.77
CA LEU A 67 5.00 -2.79 0.16
C LEU A 67 3.50 -3.08 -0.01
N PRO A 68 3.07 -4.35 0.11
CA PRO A 68 1.66 -4.72 -0.07
C PRO A 68 0.74 -4.11 0.99
N HIS A 69 1.28 -3.85 2.19
CA HIS A 69 0.56 -3.33 3.34
C HIS A 69 0.71 -1.81 3.54
N ASP A 70 1.45 -1.11 2.66
CA ASP A 70 1.53 0.35 2.69
C ASP A 70 0.17 0.95 2.25
N LEU A 71 -0.49 1.64 3.19
CA LEU A 71 -1.82 2.23 2.98
C LEU A 71 -1.79 3.37 1.94
N VAL A 72 -0.71 4.15 1.89
CA VAL A 72 -0.54 5.21 0.88
C VAL A 72 -0.39 4.57 -0.49
N ALA A 73 0.39 3.50 -0.60
CA ALA A 73 0.56 2.78 -1.87
C ALA A 73 -0.75 2.12 -2.33
N LEU A 74 -1.53 1.57 -1.39
CA LEU A 74 -2.89 1.07 -1.67
C LEU A 74 -3.78 2.18 -2.23
N ARG A 75 -3.75 3.37 -1.63
CA ARG A 75 -4.48 4.54 -2.14
C ARG A 75 -4.03 4.88 -3.55
N VAL A 76 -2.73 5.01 -3.80
CA VAL A 76 -2.16 5.33 -5.12
C VAL A 76 -2.63 4.32 -6.18
N ARG A 77 -2.56 3.00 -5.87
CA ARG A 77 -3.05 1.93 -6.76
C ARG A 77 -4.52 2.10 -7.12
N MET A 78 -5.37 2.46 -6.15
CA MET A 78 -6.81 2.65 -6.39
C MET A 78 -7.10 3.92 -7.17
N THR A 79 -6.43 5.03 -6.83
CA THR A 79 -6.66 6.35 -7.44
C THR A 79 -6.30 6.37 -8.92
N TYR A 80 -5.17 5.77 -9.29
CA TYR A 80 -4.59 5.88 -10.62
C TYR A 80 -4.85 4.69 -11.54
N ARG A 81 -5.65 3.71 -11.11
CA ARG A 81 -5.96 2.51 -11.91
C ARG A 81 -6.64 2.83 -13.25
N LEU A 82 -7.51 3.84 -13.28
CA LEU A 82 -8.31 4.22 -14.45
C LEU A 82 -8.17 5.71 -14.79
N LYS A 83 -7.16 6.37 -14.21
CA LYS A 83 -6.87 7.79 -14.44
C LYS A 83 -5.58 7.92 -15.25
N PRO A 84 -5.40 9.01 -16.01
CA PRO A 84 -4.10 9.31 -16.59
C PRO A 84 -3.02 9.35 -15.50
N ALA A 85 -1.80 8.97 -15.87
CA ALA A 85 -0.66 9.03 -14.96
C ALA A 85 -0.41 10.49 -14.56
N PRO A 86 -0.28 10.76 -13.25
CA PRO A 86 0.06 12.09 -12.76
C PRO A 86 1.52 12.41 -13.08
N THR A 87 1.85 13.69 -13.18
CA THR A 87 3.25 14.12 -13.22
C THR A 87 3.97 13.73 -11.92
N PHE A 88 5.30 13.66 -11.95
CA PHE A 88 6.09 13.38 -10.75
C PHE A 88 5.73 14.28 -9.55
N THR A 89 5.56 15.58 -9.79
CA THR A 89 5.29 16.56 -8.73
C THR A 89 3.90 16.38 -8.14
N GLU A 90 2.90 16.11 -8.97
CA GLU A 90 1.53 15.81 -8.50
C GLU A 90 1.50 14.53 -7.68
N LEU A 91 2.13 13.45 -8.19
CA LEU A 91 2.20 12.19 -7.45
C LEU A 91 2.90 12.35 -6.10
N LEU A 92 4.04 13.07 -6.07
CA LEU A 92 4.78 13.28 -4.84
C LEU A 92 4.00 14.11 -3.82
N ARG A 93 3.25 15.12 -4.28
CA ARG A 93 2.36 15.91 -3.44
C ARG A 93 1.29 15.01 -2.83
N ASP A 94 0.54 14.28 -3.65
CA ASP A 94 -0.55 13.40 -3.20
C ASP A 94 -0.05 12.34 -2.21
N VAL A 95 1.14 11.76 -2.46
CA VAL A 95 1.77 10.80 -1.53
C VAL A 95 2.08 11.44 -0.19
N ARG A 96 2.64 12.65 -0.15
CA ARG A 96 2.97 13.35 1.10
C ARG A 96 1.72 13.74 1.88
N GLU A 97 0.69 14.23 1.19
CA GLU A 97 -0.59 14.58 1.80
C GLU A 97 -1.23 13.35 2.46
N GLU A 98 -1.25 12.20 1.78
CA GLU A 98 -1.77 10.95 2.36
C GLU A 98 -0.89 10.40 3.50
N GLU A 99 0.43 10.52 3.41
CA GLU A 99 1.36 10.17 4.50
C GLU A 99 1.06 10.97 5.76
N ASP A 100 0.88 12.29 5.63
CA ASP A 100 0.56 13.19 6.73
C ASP A 100 -0.84 12.86 7.31
N MET A 101 -1.84 12.61 6.45
CA MET A 101 -3.17 12.21 6.89
C MET A 101 -3.21 10.90 7.71
N ILE A 102 -2.34 9.94 7.37
CA ILE A 102 -2.25 8.66 8.12
C ILE A 102 -1.58 8.86 9.48
N LEU A 103 -0.58 9.75 9.57
CA LEU A 103 0.09 10.09 10.83
C LEU A 103 -0.87 10.80 11.81
N GLU A 104 -1.73 11.68 11.31
CA GLU A 104 -2.70 12.44 12.10
C GLU A 104 -3.90 11.60 12.60
N ARG A 105 -4.03 10.34 12.17
CA ARG A 105 -5.10 9.44 12.62
C ARG A 105 -4.55 8.44 13.66
N PRO A 106 -4.60 8.75 14.98
CA PRO A 106 -4.21 7.80 16.00
C PRO A 106 -5.25 6.67 16.05
N GLY A 107 -5.01 5.57 15.35
CA GLY A 107 -5.96 4.46 15.34
C GLY A 107 -5.57 3.20 14.57
N ALA A 108 -4.30 3.02 14.21
CA ALA A 108 -3.86 1.80 13.52
C ALA A 108 -2.46 1.32 13.92
N THR A 109 -1.99 1.65 15.14
CA THR A 109 -0.94 0.82 15.75
C THR A 109 -1.64 -0.37 16.40
N HIS A 110 -1.22 -1.59 16.05
CA HIS A 110 -1.69 -2.80 16.70
C HIS A 110 -1.42 -2.71 18.20
N ALA A 111 -2.44 -2.34 18.98
CA ALA A 111 -2.42 -2.43 20.43
C ALA A 111 -2.56 -3.92 20.81
N ALA A 112 -1.46 -4.66 20.70
CA ALA A 112 -1.26 -5.84 21.53
C ALA A 112 -0.84 -5.36 22.93
N ALA A 113 -1.75 -4.68 23.63
CA ALA A 113 -1.62 -4.46 25.06
C ALA A 113 -2.28 -5.65 25.76
N SER A 114 -1.44 -6.57 26.22
CA SER A 114 -1.80 -7.68 27.10
C SER A 114 -2.42 -7.10 28.37
N SER A 115 -3.75 -7.10 28.47
CA SER A 115 -4.44 -6.68 29.68
C SER A 115 -4.43 -7.84 30.66
N MET A 116 -3.62 -7.71 31.70
CA MET A 116 -3.62 -8.59 32.86
C MET A 116 -4.97 -8.47 33.56
N VAL A 117 -5.72 -9.57 33.63
CA VAL A 117 -6.96 -9.65 34.40
C VAL A 117 -6.57 -9.93 35.84
N LEU A 118 -6.86 -9.00 36.76
CA LEU A 118 -6.79 -9.26 38.20
C LEU A 118 -7.95 -10.17 38.62
N PRO A 119 -7.73 -11.19 39.47
CA PRO A 119 -8.83 -12.05 39.92
C PRO A 119 -9.68 -11.27 40.93
N VAL A 120 -10.95 -11.07 40.60
CA VAL A 120 -11.95 -10.62 41.58
C VAL A 120 -12.42 -11.86 42.35
N GLU A 121 -12.29 -11.80 43.68
CA GLU A 121 -12.75 -12.85 44.59
C GLU A 121 -14.27 -13.06 44.48
N CYS A 122 -14.64 -14.32 44.37
CA CYS A 122 -16.01 -14.78 44.22
C CYS A 122 -16.65 -14.87 45.61
N THR A 123 -17.47 -13.88 45.98
CA THR A 123 -18.37 -14.01 47.14
C THR A 123 -19.72 -14.54 46.66
N THR A 124 -20.08 -15.68 47.22
CA THR A 124 -21.26 -16.49 46.92
C THR A 124 -22.55 -15.79 47.30
N VAL A 125 -23.46 -15.63 46.34
CA VAL A 125 -24.89 -15.51 46.64
C VAL A 125 -25.65 -16.55 45.83
N SER A 126 -26.16 -17.51 46.59
CA SER A 126 -27.09 -18.57 46.20
C SER A 126 -28.41 -17.99 45.70
N ALA A 127 -28.84 -18.38 44.50
CA ALA A 127 -30.25 -18.66 44.20
C ALA A 127 -30.38 -19.38 42.84
N ALA A 128 -31.26 -20.38 42.84
CA ALA A 128 -31.47 -21.44 41.86
C ALA A 128 -32.04 -21.00 40.48
N PRO A 129 -32.04 -21.89 39.46
CA PRO A 129 -32.23 -21.54 38.06
C PRO A 129 -33.68 -21.64 37.58
N ARG A 130 -34.02 -20.91 36.52
CA ARG A 130 -35.18 -21.18 35.64
C ARG A 130 -34.73 -21.21 34.18
N PRO A 131 -35.10 -22.22 33.39
CA PRO A 131 -34.56 -22.37 32.04
C PRO A 131 -35.59 -22.06 30.93
N VAL A 132 -34.99 -21.66 29.80
CA VAL A 132 -35.39 -21.76 28.37
C VAL A 132 -36.55 -20.92 27.81
N SER A 133 -36.17 -19.95 26.98
CA SER A 133 -36.92 -19.52 25.80
C SER A 133 -36.28 -20.12 24.54
N ALA A 134 -37.07 -20.73 23.65
CA ALA A 134 -36.64 -21.11 22.32
C ALA A 134 -37.75 -20.86 21.29
N SER A 135 -37.52 -19.91 20.39
CA SER A 135 -38.12 -19.78 19.05
C SER A 135 -37.23 -18.75 18.32
N ALA A 136 -36.27 -19.18 17.51
CA ALA A 136 -36.41 -19.49 16.09
C ALA A 136 -37.01 -18.33 15.28
N GLU A 137 -36.18 -17.62 14.52
CA GLU A 137 -36.54 -17.22 13.16
C GLU A 137 -35.26 -16.90 12.38
N LYS A 138 -35.26 -17.34 11.14
CA LYS A 138 -34.17 -17.48 10.20
C LYS A 138 -34.45 -16.50 9.08
N ASP A 139 -33.49 -15.67 8.68
CA ASP A 139 -33.63 -14.99 7.39
C ASP A 139 -32.39 -14.96 6.51
N ARG A 140 -32.71 -15.25 5.25
CA ARG A 140 -31.87 -15.63 4.12
C ARG A 140 -31.65 -14.40 3.27
N CYS A 141 -30.41 -14.06 2.95
CA CYS A 141 -30.10 -13.20 1.81
C CYS A 141 -29.34 -14.02 0.76
N HIS A 142 -30.02 -14.35 -0.34
CA HIS A 142 -29.39 -14.91 -1.52
C HIS A 142 -29.54 -13.97 -2.71
N VAL A 143 -28.44 -13.92 -3.45
CA VAL A 143 -27.99 -12.89 -4.37
C VAL A 143 -28.69 -13.03 -5.73
N LEU A 144 -29.17 -11.91 -6.25
CA LEU A 144 -29.72 -11.78 -7.60
C LEU A 144 -28.58 -11.74 -8.63
N ARG A 145 -28.55 -12.71 -9.55
CA ARG A 145 -27.58 -12.79 -10.66
C ARG A 145 -28.26 -12.32 -11.96
N MET A 146 -27.71 -11.27 -12.56
CA MET A 146 -28.13 -10.67 -13.83
C MET A 146 -27.71 -11.56 -15.03
N LEU A 147 -28.61 -11.75 -16.00
CA LEU A 147 -28.34 -12.33 -17.33
C LEU A 147 -27.92 -11.22 -18.33
N LEU A 148 -26.97 -11.53 -19.21
CA LEU A 148 -26.70 -10.82 -20.48
C LEU A 148 -27.28 -11.64 -21.65
N PRO A 149 -27.78 -11.01 -22.74
CA PRO A 149 -28.09 -11.68 -23.99
C PRO A 149 -26.89 -11.66 -24.96
N ALA A 150 -26.90 -12.62 -25.89
CA ALA A 150 -26.03 -12.67 -27.07
C ALA A 150 -26.72 -11.99 -28.27
#